data_AF-F0XXF7-F1
#
_entry.id   AF-F0XXF7-F1
#
_cell.length_a   1.000
_cell.length_b   1.000
_cell.length_c   1.000
_cell.angle_alpha   90.00
_cell.angle_beta   90.00
_cell.angle_gamma   90.00
#
_symmetry.space_group_name_H-M   'P 1'
#
loop_
_entity.id
_entity.type
_entity.pdbx_description
1 polymer ?
#
loop_
_entity_poly.entity_id
_entity_poly.type
_entity_poly.pdbx_seq_one_letter_code
_entity_poly.pdbx_strand_id
1 'polypeptide(L)'
;MAMMVDSKYPGTAVERLNSVHGRVAKLTRAELDQEWPAVRRRLLWAGGLRDLEDAAPGGGYTGHAFNDYNHCDLCTMLGDVQDESNANGAVNEISRRNLLGPGIRVASIPELGPGGSWSTCTNGCDTDPPRDVAHVQFRARVAFKLVWSPVDEFKSFCLVDDDGALLAAGTPKAPLPPLQQRAMNFRVVQGSKYAVAAEGLAAAACG
;
A
#
# COMPACT_ATOMS: atom_id res chain seq x y z
N MET A 1 -13.55 18.16 -18.61
CA MET A 1 -13.01 18.44 -17.27
C MET A 1 -11.49 18.45 -17.37
N ALA A 2 -10.81 19.40 -16.73
CA ALA A 2 -9.35 19.39 -16.67
C ALA A 2 -8.88 18.23 -15.78
N MET A 3 -7.91 17.45 -16.24
CA MET A 3 -7.33 16.35 -15.45
C MET A 3 -6.64 16.96 -14.22
N MET A 4 -6.98 16.48 -13.02
CA MET A 4 -6.22 16.85 -11.81
C MET A 4 -4.84 16.20 -11.89
N VAL A 5 -3.79 17.02 -11.82
CA VAL A 5 -2.39 16.57 -11.92
C VAL A 5 -1.67 16.89 -10.62
N ASP A 6 -0.99 15.90 -10.05
CA ASP A 6 0.00 16.14 -9.00
C ASP A 6 1.33 16.55 -9.65
N SER A 7 1.81 17.75 -9.36
CA SER A 7 3.04 18.28 -9.98
C SER A 7 4.32 17.58 -9.51
N LYS A 8 4.33 17.00 -8.31
CA LYS A 8 5.47 16.27 -7.74
C LYS A 8 5.50 14.84 -8.29
N TYR A 9 4.33 14.22 -8.39
CA TYR A 9 4.14 12.84 -8.84
C TYR A 9 3.12 12.77 -10.00
N PRO A 10 3.51 13.15 -11.22
CA PRO A 10 2.60 13.32 -12.35
C PRO A 10 1.95 12.03 -12.85
N GLY A 11 2.45 10.86 -12.44
CA GLY A 11 1.81 9.58 -12.74
C GLY A 11 0.65 9.24 -11.80
N THR A 12 0.37 10.06 -10.79
CA THR A 12 -0.72 9.83 -9.83
C THR A 12 -2.10 9.98 -10.48
N ALA A 13 -2.95 8.96 -10.33
CA ALA A 13 -4.37 9.10 -10.64
C ALA A 13 -5.09 9.82 -9.48
N VAL A 14 -5.08 11.16 -9.48
CA VAL A 14 -5.54 11.99 -8.34
C VAL A 14 -7.01 11.74 -7.97
N GLU A 15 -7.90 11.58 -8.94
CA GLU A 15 -9.30 11.25 -8.67
C GLU A 15 -9.47 9.91 -7.93
N ARG A 16 -8.64 8.93 -8.32
CA ARG A 16 -8.60 7.61 -7.68
C ARG A 16 -7.98 7.66 -6.29
N LEU A 17 -6.89 8.40 -6.12
CA LEU A 17 -6.29 8.69 -4.82
C LEU A 17 -7.34 9.22 -3.83
N ASN A 18 -8.07 10.27 -4.24
CA ASN A 18 -9.12 10.88 -3.42
C ASN A 18 -10.25 9.90 -3.08
N SER A 19 -10.64 9.05 -4.05
CA SER A 19 -11.66 8.01 -3.83
C SER A 19 -11.19 6.94 -2.84
N VAL A 20 -9.91 6.54 -2.90
CA VAL A 20 -9.28 5.64 -1.93
C VAL A 20 -9.26 6.27 -0.54
N HIS A 21 -8.81 7.51 -0.41
CA HIS A 21 -8.82 8.24 0.88
C HIS A 21 -10.25 8.32 1.46
N GLY A 22 -11.25 8.58 0.61
CA GLY A 22 -12.66 8.57 1.02
C GLY A 22 -13.16 7.20 1.49
N ARG A 23 -12.58 6.09 1.02
CA ARG A 23 -12.86 4.73 1.52
C ARG A 23 -12.09 4.43 2.81
N VAL A 24 -10.82 4.83 2.91
CA VAL A 24 -9.97 4.65 4.09
C VAL A 24 -10.56 5.39 5.30
N ALA A 25 -11.05 6.62 5.12
CA ALA A 25 -11.69 7.40 6.18
C ALA A 25 -12.97 6.75 6.75
N LYS A 26 -13.56 5.77 6.05
CA LYS A 26 -14.72 5.00 6.50
C LYS A 26 -14.35 3.70 7.22
N LEU A 27 -13.05 3.36 7.29
CA LEU A 27 -12.60 2.18 8.02
C LEU A 27 -12.74 2.43 9.52
N THR A 28 -13.41 1.51 10.20
CA THR A 28 -13.62 1.56 11.64
C THR A 28 -12.71 0.58 12.38
N ARG A 29 -12.42 0.82 13.67
CA ARG A 29 -11.73 -0.18 14.51
C ARG A 29 -12.45 -1.51 14.56
N ALA A 30 -13.79 -1.49 14.58
CA ALA A 30 -14.59 -2.71 14.53
C ALA A 30 -14.31 -3.55 13.27
N GLU A 31 -13.94 -2.94 12.14
CA GLU A 31 -13.54 -3.67 10.93
C GLU A 31 -12.05 -4.04 10.92
N LEU A 32 -11.18 -3.19 11.50
CA LEU A 32 -9.72 -3.37 11.49
C LEU A 32 -9.17 -4.25 12.62
N ASP A 33 -9.99 -4.54 13.64
CA ASP A 33 -9.65 -5.41 14.78
C ASP A 33 -10.25 -6.83 14.61
N GLN A 34 -10.70 -7.15 13.39
CA GLN A 34 -11.16 -8.49 12.99
C GLN A 34 -10.00 -9.45 12.74
N GLU A 35 -10.30 -10.70 12.39
CA GLU A 35 -9.28 -11.63 11.88
C GLU A 35 -8.59 -11.06 10.64
N TRP A 36 -7.27 -11.20 10.58
CA TRP A 36 -6.45 -10.58 9.55
C TRP A 36 -6.91 -10.83 8.10
N PRO A 37 -7.35 -12.03 7.67
CA PRO A 37 -7.87 -12.22 6.32
C PRO A 37 -9.06 -11.30 5.99
N ALA A 38 -9.94 -11.03 6.96
CA ALA A 38 -11.04 -10.10 6.78
C ALA A 38 -10.56 -8.64 6.70
N VAL A 39 -9.59 -8.27 7.55
CA VAL A 39 -8.96 -6.95 7.53
C VAL A 39 -8.27 -6.71 6.19
N ARG A 40 -7.46 -7.66 5.70
CA ARG A 40 -6.78 -7.58 4.39
C ARG A 40 -7.77 -7.34 3.25
N ARG A 41 -8.86 -8.10 3.19
CA ARG A 41 -9.93 -7.89 2.18
C ARG A 41 -10.52 -6.49 2.26
N ARG A 42 -10.68 -5.96 3.49
CA ARG A 42 -11.17 -4.60 3.72
C ARG A 42 -10.19 -3.54 3.22
N LEU A 43 -8.89 -3.77 3.40
CA LEU A 43 -7.82 -2.91 2.87
C LEU A 43 -7.77 -2.92 1.34
N LEU A 44 -7.89 -4.10 0.72
CA LEU A 44 -7.99 -4.23 -0.75
C LEU A 44 -9.18 -3.46 -1.29
N TRP A 45 -10.37 -3.64 -0.71
CA TRP A 45 -11.56 -2.87 -1.09
C TRP A 45 -11.32 -1.36 -0.96
N ALA A 46 -10.69 -0.94 0.14
CA ALA A 46 -10.44 0.49 0.39
C ALA A 46 -9.51 1.06 -0.67
N GLY A 47 -8.52 0.26 -1.06
CA GLY A 47 -7.57 0.60 -2.11
C GLY A 47 -8.05 0.46 -3.54
N GLY A 48 -9.27 -0.06 -3.75
CA GLY A 48 -9.78 -0.32 -5.10
C GLY A 48 -9.10 -1.50 -5.78
N LEU A 49 -8.75 -2.54 -5.02
CA LEU A 49 -8.23 -3.82 -5.49
C LEU A 49 -9.24 -4.94 -5.26
N ARG A 50 -9.36 -5.84 -6.23
CA ARG A 50 -10.05 -7.13 -6.09
C ARG A 50 -9.18 -8.08 -5.26
N ASP A 51 -9.84 -8.98 -4.56
CA ASP A 51 -9.16 -10.08 -3.86
C ASP A 51 -9.03 -11.27 -4.82
N LEU A 52 -7.83 -11.46 -5.35
CA LEU A 52 -7.50 -12.47 -6.36
C LEU A 52 -6.35 -13.33 -5.80
N GLU A 53 -6.69 -14.23 -4.88
CA GLU A 53 -5.72 -15.08 -4.17
C GLU A 53 -5.23 -16.27 -5.02
N ASP A 54 -5.92 -16.61 -6.10
CA ASP A 54 -5.58 -17.77 -6.95
C ASP A 54 -5.15 -17.38 -8.38
N ALA A 55 -4.97 -16.09 -8.65
CA ALA A 55 -4.53 -15.63 -9.95
C ALA A 55 -3.06 -16.03 -10.22
N ALA A 56 -2.77 -16.41 -11.46
CA ALA A 56 -1.40 -16.68 -11.90
C ALA A 56 -0.52 -15.41 -11.81
N PRO A 57 0.82 -15.55 -11.70
CA PRO A 57 1.73 -14.42 -11.82
C PRO A 57 1.47 -13.60 -13.09
N GLY A 58 1.35 -12.27 -12.94
CA GLY A 58 0.96 -11.36 -14.03
C GLY A 58 -0.55 -11.29 -14.32
N GLY A 59 -1.35 -12.21 -13.77
CA GLY A 59 -2.81 -12.24 -13.88
C GLY A 59 -3.56 -11.41 -12.83
N GLY A 60 -2.86 -10.51 -12.13
CA GLY A 60 -3.46 -9.67 -11.08
C GLY A 60 -3.52 -10.32 -9.70
N TYR A 61 -2.62 -11.27 -9.40
CA TYR A 61 -2.50 -11.88 -8.07
C TYR A 61 -2.30 -10.83 -6.98
N THR A 62 -3.30 -10.68 -6.10
CA THR A 62 -3.25 -9.75 -4.96
C THR A 62 -3.01 -10.47 -3.64
N GLY A 63 -2.89 -11.80 -3.62
CA GLY A 63 -2.74 -12.62 -2.39
C GLY A 63 -1.58 -12.21 -1.48
N HIS A 64 -0.51 -11.63 -2.02
CA HIS A 64 0.64 -11.15 -1.26
C HIS A 64 0.49 -9.71 -0.73
N ALA A 65 -0.46 -8.93 -1.26
CA ALA A 65 -0.72 -7.56 -0.82
C ALA A 65 -0.96 -7.52 0.69
N PHE A 66 -0.16 -6.72 1.39
CA PHE A 66 -0.16 -6.54 2.85
C PHE A 66 0.18 -7.80 3.67
N ASN A 67 0.42 -8.97 3.05
CA ASN A 67 0.74 -10.23 3.72
C ASN A 67 2.24 -10.47 3.89
N ASP A 68 3.08 -9.73 3.16
CA ASP A 68 4.53 -9.75 3.31
C ASP A 68 5.06 -8.36 3.72
N TYR A 69 6.37 -8.27 3.92
CA TYR A 69 6.99 -7.04 4.39
C TYR A 69 7.07 -5.92 3.35
N ASN A 70 6.98 -6.26 2.06
CA ASN A 70 7.40 -5.42 0.96
C ASN A 70 6.21 -4.85 0.18
N HIS A 71 5.15 -5.61 -0.06
CA HIS A 71 4.00 -5.17 -0.86
C HIS A 71 2.96 -4.47 0.01
N CYS A 72 3.40 -3.38 0.65
CA CYS A 72 2.62 -2.65 1.65
C CYS A 72 2.20 -1.25 1.19
N ASP A 73 2.66 -0.79 0.03
CA ASP A 73 2.25 0.48 -0.57
C ASP A 73 1.07 0.29 -1.49
N LEU A 74 -0.06 0.91 -1.18
CA LEU A 74 -1.13 1.01 -2.14
C LEU A 74 -0.90 2.24 -3.02
N CYS A 75 -0.46 2.01 -4.26
CA CYS A 75 -0.25 3.04 -5.27
C CYS A 75 -1.51 3.24 -6.12
N THR A 76 -1.82 4.51 -6.47
CA THR A 76 -2.87 4.86 -7.45
C THR A 76 -2.25 5.60 -8.63
N MET A 77 -2.29 5.00 -9.81
CA MET A 77 -1.56 5.51 -10.98
C MET A 77 -2.45 5.69 -12.22
N LEU A 78 -2.11 6.67 -13.05
CA LEU A 78 -2.77 6.95 -14.32
C LEU A 78 -2.68 5.75 -15.26
N GLY A 79 -3.66 5.61 -16.15
CA GLY A 79 -3.71 4.57 -17.19
C GLY A 79 -2.43 4.45 -18.00
N ASP A 80 -1.88 5.60 -18.38
CA ASP A 80 -0.75 5.70 -19.30
C ASP A 80 0.58 5.25 -18.68
N VAL A 81 0.67 5.20 -17.34
CA VAL A 81 1.89 4.77 -16.64
C VAL A 81 1.79 3.35 -16.08
N GLN A 82 0.66 2.66 -16.20
CA GLN A 82 0.48 1.32 -15.60
C GLN A 82 1.35 0.25 -16.25
N ASP A 83 1.72 0.45 -17.52
CA ASP A 83 2.62 -0.44 -18.26
C ASP A 83 4.10 -0.05 -18.08
N GLU A 84 4.41 1.00 -17.31
CA GLU A 84 5.80 1.34 -16.99
C GLU A 84 6.49 0.17 -16.33
N SER A 85 7.77 0.02 -16.63
CA SER A 85 8.60 -1.08 -16.13
C SER A 85 9.89 -0.53 -15.54
N ASN A 86 10.54 -1.29 -14.67
CA ASN A 86 11.86 -0.95 -14.13
C ASN A 86 12.99 -1.19 -15.16
N ALA A 87 12.76 -1.01 -16.46
CA ALA A 87 13.71 -1.36 -17.52
C ALA A 87 15.06 -0.62 -17.39
N ASN A 88 15.02 0.62 -16.91
CA ASN A 88 16.20 1.44 -16.63
C ASN A 88 16.94 1.04 -15.33
N GLY A 89 16.39 0.13 -14.53
CA GLY A 89 16.94 -0.29 -13.25
C GLY A 89 16.92 0.79 -12.17
N ALA A 90 16.00 1.76 -12.27
CA ALA A 90 15.93 2.88 -11.33
C ALA A 90 15.49 2.46 -9.92
N VAL A 91 14.71 1.37 -9.81
CA VAL A 91 14.36 0.73 -8.55
C VAL A 91 15.29 -0.45 -8.31
N ASN A 92 16.07 -0.39 -7.23
CA ASN A 92 16.97 -1.49 -6.86
C ASN A 92 16.15 -2.74 -6.50
N GLU A 93 16.72 -3.92 -6.74
CA GLU A 93 16.12 -5.23 -6.37
C GLU A 93 14.82 -5.61 -7.08
N ILE A 94 14.30 -4.77 -7.96
CA ILE A 94 13.10 -5.06 -8.77
C ILE A 94 13.49 -5.49 -10.18
N SER A 95 12.81 -6.53 -10.69
CA SER A 95 13.02 -7.03 -12.04
C SER A 95 12.86 -5.92 -13.09
N ARG A 96 13.82 -5.83 -14.01
CA ARG A 96 13.76 -4.89 -15.16
C ARG A 96 12.63 -5.18 -16.14
N ARG A 97 12.01 -6.36 -16.05
CA ARG A 97 10.88 -6.80 -16.89
C ARG A 97 9.56 -6.83 -16.13
N ASN A 98 9.44 -6.10 -15.03
CA ASN A 98 8.24 -6.09 -14.20
C ASN A 98 7.04 -5.48 -14.95
N LEU A 99 6.34 -6.30 -15.75
CA LEU A 99 5.18 -5.92 -16.55
C LEU A 99 3.91 -6.06 -15.72
N LEU A 100 3.63 -5.05 -14.89
CA LEU A 100 2.49 -5.06 -13.96
C LEU A 100 1.16 -4.66 -14.61
N GLY A 101 1.19 -3.91 -15.71
CA GLY A 101 0.01 -3.28 -16.32
C GLY A 101 -1.20 -4.20 -16.55
N PRO A 102 -1.06 -5.40 -17.15
CA PRO A 102 -2.18 -6.33 -17.29
C PRO A 102 -2.79 -6.74 -15.94
N GLY A 103 -1.95 -7.04 -14.94
CA GLY A 103 -2.40 -7.40 -13.60
C GLY A 103 -3.09 -6.25 -12.87
N ILE A 104 -2.55 -5.03 -13.02
CA ILE A 104 -3.16 -3.80 -12.47
C ILE A 104 -4.56 -3.61 -13.02
N ARG A 105 -4.76 -3.72 -14.33
CA ARG A 105 -6.08 -3.57 -14.97
C ARG A 105 -7.08 -4.62 -14.49
N VAL A 106 -6.64 -5.88 -14.36
CA VAL A 106 -7.49 -6.99 -13.92
C VAL A 106 -7.88 -6.85 -12.45
N ALA A 107 -6.95 -6.43 -11.59
CA ALA A 107 -7.18 -6.32 -10.16
C ALA A 107 -7.88 -5.02 -9.76
N SER A 108 -7.79 -3.95 -10.55
CA SER A 108 -8.37 -2.65 -10.20
C SER A 108 -9.90 -2.68 -10.23
N ILE A 109 -10.52 -2.14 -9.17
CA ILE A 109 -11.96 -1.87 -9.11
C ILE A 109 -12.21 -0.55 -9.88
N PRO A 110 -13.06 -0.54 -10.91
CA PRO A 110 -13.27 0.64 -11.76
C PRO A 110 -14.04 1.77 -11.07
N GLU A 111 -14.82 1.47 -10.03
CA GLU A 111 -15.66 2.45 -9.32
C GLU A 111 -14.89 3.58 -8.63
N LEU A 112 -13.58 3.42 -8.41
CA LEU A 112 -12.75 4.46 -7.78
C LEU A 112 -12.18 5.44 -8.80
N GLY A 113 -12.64 5.43 -10.05
CA GLY A 113 -12.23 6.39 -11.08
C GLY A 113 -11.17 5.85 -12.05
N PRO A 114 -10.67 6.69 -12.97
CA PRO A 114 -9.75 6.27 -14.01
C PRO A 114 -8.39 5.79 -13.43
N GLY A 115 -7.58 5.18 -14.29
CA GLY A 115 -6.30 4.62 -13.88
C GLY A 115 -6.45 3.29 -13.14
N GLY A 116 -5.55 3.02 -12.20
CA GLY A 116 -5.45 1.72 -11.56
C GLY A 116 -4.94 1.84 -10.13
N SER A 117 -5.10 0.75 -9.38
CA SER A 117 -4.55 0.56 -8.04
C SER A 117 -3.62 -0.65 -8.01
N TRP A 118 -2.57 -0.62 -7.20
CA TRP A 118 -1.68 -1.77 -7.01
C TRP A 118 -0.97 -1.74 -5.66
N SER A 119 -0.70 -2.91 -5.08
CA SER A 119 0.19 -3.05 -3.92
C SER A 119 1.65 -3.14 -4.38
N THR A 120 2.34 -2.00 -4.38
CA THR A 120 3.73 -1.88 -4.82
C THR A 120 4.73 -2.20 -3.71
N CYS A 121 5.95 -2.53 -4.09
CA CYS A 121 7.06 -2.77 -3.18
C CYS A 121 7.47 -1.49 -2.44
N THR A 122 7.75 -1.61 -1.15
CA THR A 122 8.08 -0.54 -0.19
C THR A 122 9.59 -0.32 -0.03
N ASN A 123 10.43 -1.25 -0.48
CA ASN A 123 11.90 -1.09 -0.41
C ASN A 123 12.37 0.25 -1.00
N GLY A 124 13.16 1.00 -0.23
CA GLY A 124 13.69 2.33 -0.60
C GLY A 124 12.80 3.51 -0.17
N CYS A 125 11.68 3.26 0.51
CA CYS A 125 10.80 4.33 1.00
C CYS A 125 11.37 5.12 2.20
N ASP A 126 12.43 4.62 2.84
CA ASP A 126 13.09 5.24 4.00
C ASP A 126 13.90 6.49 3.66
N THR A 127 14.15 6.72 2.38
CA THR A 127 14.89 7.87 1.87
C THR A 127 13.97 9.06 1.57
N ASP A 128 14.56 10.27 1.49
CA ASP A 128 13.85 11.49 1.07
C ASP A 128 14.57 12.13 -0.15
N PRO A 129 13.95 12.16 -1.35
CA PRO A 129 12.64 11.59 -1.67
C PRO A 129 12.64 10.05 -1.67
N PRO A 130 11.49 9.40 -1.41
CA PRO A 130 11.35 7.95 -1.47
C PRO A 130 11.77 7.37 -2.82
N ARG A 131 12.39 6.19 -2.79
CA ARG A 131 12.92 5.49 -3.97
C ARG A 131 12.24 4.14 -4.24
N ASP A 132 11.08 3.93 -3.66
CA ASP A 132 10.26 2.75 -3.88
C ASP A 132 9.60 2.72 -5.27
N VAL A 133 8.89 1.62 -5.56
CA VAL A 133 8.28 1.38 -6.87
C VAL A 133 7.23 2.44 -7.23
N ALA A 134 6.41 2.88 -6.26
CA ALA A 134 5.36 3.86 -6.53
C ALA A 134 5.96 5.18 -7.02
N HIS A 135 6.96 5.68 -6.29
CA HIS A 135 7.56 6.98 -6.53
C HIS A 135 8.49 7.00 -7.74
N VAL A 136 9.21 5.91 -8.03
CA VAL A 136 10.22 5.87 -9.09
C VAL A 136 9.68 5.32 -10.40
N GLN A 137 9.04 4.15 -10.38
CA GLN A 137 8.55 3.49 -11.60
C GLN A 137 7.30 4.19 -12.12
N PHE A 138 6.32 4.42 -11.24
CA PHE A 138 5.04 5.01 -11.66
C PHE A 138 5.00 6.53 -11.51
N ARG A 139 5.98 7.13 -10.82
CA ARG A 139 5.96 8.56 -10.45
C ARG A 139 4.62 8.95 -9.84
N ALA A 140 4.09 8.08 -8.99
CA ALA A 140 2.76 8.17 -8.41
C ALA A 140 2.85 8.16 -6.88
N ARG A 141 1.87 8.78 -6.23
CA ARG A 141 1.75 8.75 -4.77
C ARG A 141 1.27 7.40 -4.25
N VAL A 142 1.69 7.12 -3.04
CA VAL A 142 1.10 6.09 -2.19
C VAL A 142 -0.18 6.64 -1.57
N ALA A 143 -1.31 6.01 -1.89
CA ALA A 143 -2.60 6.36 -1.30
C ALA A 143 -2.66 5.97 0.18
N PHE A 144 -2.12 4.80 0.53
CA PHE A 144 -1.74 4.50 1.89
C PHE A 144 -0.65 3.43 1.93
N LYS A 145 0.19 3.48 2.96
CA LYS A 145 1.17 2.45 3.30
C LYS A 145 0.73 1.75 4.59
N LEU A 146 0.74 0.42 4.59
CA LEU A 146 0.57 -0.35 5.81
C LEU A 146 1.91 -0.47 6.56
N VAL A 147 1.91 -0.06 7.82
CA VAL A 147 3.07 -0.15 8.71
C VAL A 147 2.69 -0.89 9.99
N TRP A 148 3.36 -2.00 10.27
CA TRP A 148 3.22 -2.74 11.53
C TRP A 148 3.95 -2.01 12.67
N SER A 149 3.31 -1.96 13.83
CA SER A 149 3.78 -1.17 14.98
C SER A 149 4.75 -1.94 15.87
N PRO A 150 5.90 -1.37 16.26
CA PRO A 150 6.82 -2.06 17.16
C PRO A 150 6.33 -2.10 18.62
N VAL A 151 5.32 -1.31 19.00
CA VAL A 151 4.96 -1.02 20.40
C VAL A 151 4.28 -2.19 21.12
N ASP A 152 3.68 -3.11 20.37
CA ASP A 152 2.87 -4.22 20.89
C ASP A 152 3.27 -5.57 20.28
N GLU A 153 4.57 -5.73 20.02
CA GLU A 153 5.12 -6.93 19.35
C GLU A 153 4.53 -7.13 17.94
N PHE A 154 4.35 -6.01 17.23
CA PHE A 154 3.82 -5.98 15.87
C PHE A 154 2.37 -6.46 15.75
N LYS A 155 1.59 -6.51 16.84
CA LYS A 155 0.19 -6.96 16.80
C LYS A 155 -0.74 -5.90 16.22
N SER A 156 -0.35 -4.63 16.28
CA SER A 156 -1.08 -3.51 15.65
C SER A 156 -0.41 -3.02 14.38
N PHE A 157 -1.19 -2.37 13.51
CA PHE A 157 -0.70 -1.66 12.33
C PHE A 157 -1.38 -0.29 12.22
N CYS A 158 -0.74 0.61 11.48
CA CYS A 158 -1.36 1.83 10.97
C CYS A 158 -1.32 1.88 9.44
N LEU A 159 -2.26 2.61 8.87
CA LEU A 159 -2.22 3.11 7.51
C LEU A 159 -1.74 4.56 7.57
N VAL A 160 -0.71 4.89 6.82
CA VAL A 160 -0.22 6.27 6.67
C VAL A 160 -0.32 6.71 5.21
N ASP A 161 -0.53 7.99 4.97
CA ASP A 161 -0.49 8.53 3.60
C ASP A 161 0.95 8.72 3.09
N ASP A 162 1.06 9.24 1.87
CA ASP A 162 2.32 9.54 1.18
C ASP A 162 3.25 10.48 1.97
N ASP A 163 2.70 11.33 2.84
CA ASP A 163 3.42 12.29 3.68
C ASP A 163 3.67 11.76 5.11
N GLY A 164 3.23 10.54 5.40
CA GLY A 164 3.41 9.87 6.70
C GLY A 164 2.32 10.19 7.72
N ALA A 165 1.25 10.89 7.33
CA ALA A 165 0.15 11.20 8.23
C ALA A 165 -0.71 9.96 8.49
N LEU A 166 -1.10 9.76 9.75
CA LEU A 166 -1.96 8.66 10.16
C LEU A 166 -3.36 8.78 9.53
N LEU A 167 -3.79 7.73 8.83
CA LEU A 167 -5.12 7.63 8.22
C LEU A 167 -6.06 6.72 9.03
N ALA A 168 -5.57 5.56 9.45
CA ALA A 168 -6.31 4.58 10.22
C ALA A 168 -5.36 3.64 10.95
N ALA A 169 -5.85 2.87 11.93
CA ALA A 169 -5.06 1.84 12.60
C ALA A 169 -5.94 0.69 13.04
N GLY A 170 -5.36 -0.50 13.22
CA GLY A 170 -6.04 -1.70 13.73
C GLY A 170 -5.13 -2.56 14.59
N THR A 171 -5.74 -3.44 15.38
CA THR A 171 -5.09 -4.51 16.16
C THR A 171 -5.74 -5.84 15.76
N PRO A 172 -5.45 -6.35 14.56
CA PRO A 172 -6.11 -7.52 14.00
C PRO A 172 -5.82 -8.78 14.82
N LYS A 173 -6.71 -9.76 14.68
CA LYS A 173 -6.57 -11.08 15.30
C LYS A 173 -5.90 -12.06 14.33
N ALA A 174 -5.39 -13.16 14.90
CA ALA A 174 -4.81 -14.26 14.13
C ALA A 174 -5.80 -14.80 13.06
N PRO A 175 -5.30 -15.43 11.97
CA PRO A 175 -3.89 -15.68 11.66
C PRO A 175 -3.20 -14.43 11.06
N LEU A 176 -2.26 -13.85 11.81
CA LEU A 176 -1.47 -12.69 11.38
C LEU A 176 -0.39 -13.12 10.39
N PRO A 177 0.13 -12.21 9.56
CA PRO A 177 1.37 -12.45 8.83
C PRO A 177 2.49 -12.88 9.81
N PRO A 178 3.45 -13.71 9.36
CA PRO A 178 4.54 -14.16 10.20
C PRO A 178 5.23 -12.98 10.89
N LEU A 179 5.60 -13.14 12.17
CA LEU A 179 6.20 -12.06 12.96
C LEU A 179 7.40 -11.42 12.26
N GLN A 180 8.24 -12.23 11.60
CA GLN A 180 9.38 -11.74 10.83
C GLN A 180 8.98 -10.78 9.71
N GLN A 181 7.87 -11.05 9.00
CA GLN A 181 7.37 -10.17 7.92
C GLN A 181 6.91 -8.83 8.49
N ARG A 182 6.17 -8.85 9.61
CA ARG A 182 5.70 -7.64 10.28
C ARG A 182 6.86 -6.80 10.82
N ALA A 183 7.84 -7.44 11.45
CA ALA A 183 9.05 -6.77 11.95
C ALA A 183 9.91 -6.20 10.81
N MET A 184 10.04 -6.93 9.70
CA MET A 184 10.76 -6.44 8.51
C MET A 184 10.04 -5.25 7.85
N ASN A 185 8.71 -5.25 7.80
CA ASN A 185 7.93 -4.13 7.28
C ASN A 185 8.26 -2.84 8.05
N PHE A 186 8.25 -2.89 9.39
CA PHE A 186 8.64 -1.74 10.20
C PHE A 186 10.11 -1.35 9.99
N ARG A 187 11.02 -2.33 9.91
CA ARG A 187 12.44 -2.08 9.68
C ARG A 187 12.71 -1.31 8.39
N VAL A 188 11.95 -1.57 7.32
CA VAL A 188 12.11 -0.87 6.04
C VAL A 188 11.69 0.60 6.13
N VAL A 189 10.76 0.96 7.01
CA VAL A 189 10.33 2.36 7.18
C VAL A 189 11.04 3.09 8.33
N GLN A 190 11.78 2.36 9.17
CA GLN A 190 12.36 2.89 10.39
C GLN A 190 13.26 4.10 10.13
N GLY A 191 13.09 5.17 10.92
CA GLY A 191 13.84 6.42 10.74
C GLY A 191 13.30 7.35 9.65
N SER A 192 12.23 6.96 8.95
CA SER A 192 11.55 7.80 7.94
C SER A 192 10.24 8.39 8.47
N LYS A 193 9.64 9.29 7.68
CA LYS A 193 8.32 9.87 7.96
C LYS A 193 7.21 8.82 8.14
N TYR A 194 7.35 7.65 7.51
CA TYR A 194 6.34 6.60 7.57
C TYR A 194 6.34 5.81 8.90
N ALA A 195 7.42 5.88 9.69
CA ALA A 195 7.52 5.16 10.96
C ALA A 195 6.82 5.89 12.12
N VAL A 196 6.70 7.23 12.05
CA VAL A 196 6.28 8.09 13.17
C VAL A 196 4.95 7.66 13.78
N ALA A 197 3.93 7.43 12.95
CA ALA A 197 2.62 7.01 13.42
C ALA A 197 2.66 5.62 14.08
N ALA A 198 3.43 4.69 13.52
CA ALA A 198 3.56 3.33 14.04
C ALA A 198 4.31 3.30 15.39
N GLU A 199 5.31 4.15 15.57
CA GLU A 199 6.05 4.30 16.84
C GLU A 199 5.20 4.96 17.92
N GLY A 200 4.28 5.84 17.52
CA GLY A 200 3.37 6.57 18.42
C GLY A 200 2.05 5.85 18.71
N LEU A 201 1.81 4.66 18.16
CA LEU A 201 0.61 3.89 18.51
C LEU A 201 0.67 3.54 20.00
N ALA A 202 -0.40 3.85 20.73
CA ALA A 202 -0.54 3.35 22.09
C ALA A 202 -0.63 1.82 22.02
N ALA A 203 0.16 1.11 22.82
CA ALA A 203 -0.10 -0.30 23.06
C ALA A 203 -1.54 -0.39 23.57
N ALA A 204 -2.43 -0.99 22.78
CA ALA A 204 -3.80 -1.24 23.23
C ALA A 204 -3.66 -2.05 24.52
N ALA A 205 -3.90 -1.40 25.65
CA ALA A 205 -3.68 -1.96 26.96
C ALA A 205 -4.40 -3.30 27.02
N CYS A 206 -3.66 -4.37 27.34
CA CYS A 206 -4.25 -5.61 27.80
C CYS A 206 -5.19 -5.27 28.97
N GLY A 207 -6.49 -5.28 28.68
CA GLY A 207 -7.58 -5.33 29.66
C GLY A 207 -8.29 -6.65 29.50
#